data_AF-A0A4U8USK5-F1
#
_entry.id   AF-A0A4U8USK5-F1
#
_cell.length_a   1.000
_cell.length_b   1.000
_cell.length_c   1.000
_cell.angle_alpha   90.00
_cell.angle_beta   90.00
_cell.angle_gamma   90.00
#
_symmetry.space_group_name_H-M   'P 1'
#
loop_
_entity.id
_entity.type
_entity.pdbx_description
1 polymer ?
#
loop_
_entity_poly.entity_id
_entity_poly.type
_entity_poly.pdbx_seq_one_letter_code
_entity_poly.pdbx_strand_id
1 'polypeptide(L)'
;MPLLYHASECTLKRTIMPDKAIQIVSGGLSASAMMVYPSVSIAMYIMWKLIETVYLNLAAKGYLPIVRHGDILLYTLSTGYVLGNAALEPQAIRKGYWQFLCGLTGQRVPLFNRRLFDKFGFDSQKMFEDYVPKINPKYTTINPALYLPTRLLK
;
A
#
# COMPACT_ATOMS: atom_id res chain seq x y z
N MET A 1 15.86 0.89 18.05
CA MET A 1 16.12 -0.46 17.50
C MET A 1 17.61 -0.87 17.57
N PRO A 2 18.59 -0.11 17.04
CA PRO A 2 20.00 -0.58 17.05
C PRO A 2 20.58 -0.74 18.47
N LEU A 3 20.13 0.09 19.42
CA LEU A 3 20.56 0.02 20.82
C LEU A 3 20.15 -1.30 21.50
N LEU A 4 18.92 -1.77 21.24
CA LEU A 4 18.42 -3.05 21.79
C LEU A 4 19.15 -4.24 21.17
N TYR A 5 19.42 -4.18 19.86
CA TYR A 5 20.17 -5.22 19.16
C TYR A 5 21.57 -5.38 19.75
N HIS A 6 22.36 -4.30 19.84
CA HIS A 6 23.71 -4.37 20.37
C HIS A 6 23.75 -4.67 21.87
N ALA A 7 22.80 -4.16 22.66
CA ALA A 7 22.70 -4.53 24.08
C ALA A 7 22.44 -6.03 24.24
N SER A 8 21.53 -6.60 23.43
CA SER A 8 21.23 -8.03 23.46
C SER A 8 22.41 -8.88 22.98
N GLU A 9 23.11 -8.49 21.91
CA GLU A 9 24.32 -9.18 21.43
C GLU A 9 25.45 -9.18 22.45
N CYS A 10 25.77 -8.03 23.04
CA CYS A 10 26.83 -7.95 24.07
C CYS A 10 26.51 -8.86 25.27
N THR A 11 25.25 -8.90 25.69
CA THR A 11 24.80 -9.74 26.81
C THR A 11 24.89 -11.22 26.46
N LEU A 12 24.51 -11.60 25.24
CA LEU A 12 24.50 -12.99 24.79
C LEU A 12 25.88 -13.51 24.37
N LYS A 13 26.79 -12.64 23.92
CA LYS A 13 28.18 -13.00 23.63
C LYS A 13 29.02 -13.24 24.89
N ARG A 14 28.53 -12.75 26.03
CA ARG A 14 29.08 -13.10 27.36
C ARG A 14 28.71 -14.52 27.77
N THR A 15 27.72 -15.14 27.14
CA THR A 15 27.41 -16.56 27.30
C THR A 15 28.10 -17.38 26.20
N ILE A 16 28.48 -18.64 26.47
CA ILE A 16 29.28 -19.50 25.57
C ILE A 16 28.39 -20.09 24.46
N MET A 17 27.63 -19.25 23.75
CA MET A 17 26.76 -19.68 22.65
C MET A 17 27.45 -19.51 21.29
N PRO A 18 27.08 -20.31 20.27
CA PRO A 18 27.60 -20.13 18.92
C PRO A 18 27.09 -18.83 18.29
N ASP A 19 27.94 -18.15 17.52
CA ASP A 19 27.66 -16.82 16.95
C ASP A 19 26.36 -16.75 16.12
N LYS A 20 26.02 -17.81 15.38
CA LYS A 20 24.78 -17.89 14.59
C LYS A 20 23.52 -17.85 15.45
N ALA A 21 23.54 -18.54 16.60
CA ALA A 21 22.40 -18.55 17.51
C ALA A 21 22.23 -17.17 18.18
N ILE A 22 23.35 -16.50 18.49
CA ILE A 22 23.34 -15.18 19.10
C ILE A 22 22.63 -14.17 18.19
N GLN A 23 22.97 -14.13 16.90
CA GLN A 23 22.35 -13.22 15.92
C GLN A 23 20.84 -13.45 15.73
N ILE A 24 20.39 -14.70 15.77
CA ILE A 24 18.97 -15.03 15.63
C ILE A 24 18.18 -14.56 16.87
N VAL A 25 18.72 -14.81 18.06
CA VAL A 25 18.05 -14.44 19.32
C VAL A 25 18.06 -12.92 19.53
N SER A 26 19.16 -12.23 19.24
CA SER A 26 19.24 -10.77 19.33
C SER A 26 18.31 -10.09 18.31
N GLY A 27 18.26 -10.62 17.09
CA GLY A 27 17.32 -10.20 16.05
C GLY A 27 15.87 -10.35 16.51
N GLY A 28 15.50 -11.54 17.00
CA GLY A 28 14.14 -11.82 17.50
C GLY A 28 13.73 -10.94 18.69
N LEU A 29 14.64 -10.72 19.64
CA LEU A 29 14.39 -9.89 20.82
C LEU A 29 14.29 -8.40 20.48
N SER A 30 15.06 -7.92 19.49
CA SER A 30 14.91 -6.55 19.00
C SER A 30 13.61 -6.36 18.20
N ALA A 31 13.15 -7.39 17.50
CA ALA A 31 11.89 -7.36 16.76
C ALA A 31 10.66 -7.35 17.69
N SER A 32 10.70 -8.08 18.80
CA SER A 32 9.59 -8.11 19.78
C SER A 32 9.32 -6.75 20.42
N ALA A 33 10.32 -5.85 20.48
CA ALA A 33 10.16 -4.48 20.92
C ALA A 33 9.15 -3.67 20.07
N MET A 34 8.90 -4.07 18.82
CA MET A 34 7.87 -3.45 17.98
C MET A 34 6.44 -3.73 18.46
N MET A 35 6.21 -4.78 19.24
CA MET A 35 4.89 -5.05 19.83
C MET A 35 4.56 -4.04 20.94
N VAL A 36 5.58 -3.49 21.62
CA VAL A 36 5.40 -2.52 22.71
C VAL A 36 5.16 -1.11 22.17
N TYR A 37 5.77 -0.75 21.04
CA TYR A 37 5.57 0.56 20.39
C TYR A 37 5.20 0.40 18.91
N PRO A 38 3.94 0.04 18.61
CA PRO A 38 3.51 -0.17 17.24
C PRO A 38 3.38 1.16 16.50
N SER A 39 4.19 1.32 15.45
CA SER A 39 4.08 2.44 14.50
C SER A 39 3.97 1.88 13.08
N VAL A 40 2.81 2.08 12.45
CA VAL A 40 2.50 1.51 11.13
C VAL A 40 3.53 1.90 10.08
N SER A 41 4.00 3.15 10.09
CA SER A 41 5.01 3.64 9.14
C SER A 41 6.36 2.93 9.28
N ILE A 42 6.83 2.71 10.52
CA ILE A 42 8.10 2.03 10.78
C ILE A 42 7.98 0.53 10.50
N ALA A 43 6.84 -0.09 10.84
CA ALA A 43 6.57 -1.50 10.56
C ALA A 43 6.58 -1.80 9.06
N MET A 44 5.89 -0.96 8.28
CA MET A 44 5.89 -1.05 6.82
C MET A 44 7.31 -0.91 6.25
N TYR A 45 8.10 0.05 6.74
CA TYR A 45 9.47 0.26 6.29
C TYR A 45 10.37 -0.96 6.56
N ILE A 46 10.31 -1.51 7.77
CA ILE A 46 11.12 -2.67 8.17
C ILE A 46 10.70 -3.91 7.37
N MET A 47 9.39 -4.14 7.18
CA MET A 47 8.87 -5.21 6.35
C MET A 47 9.40 -5.12 4.91
N TRP A 48 9.38 -3.93 4.32
CA TRP A 48 9.86 -3.72 2.96
C TRP A 48 11.37 -3.99 2.83
N LYS A 49 12.17 -3.47 3.78
CA LYS A 49 13.61 -3.74 3.81
C LYS A 49 13.94 -5.22 4.00
N LEU A 50 13.13 -5.94 4.77
CA LEU A 50 13.28 -7.39 4.93
C LEU A 50 13.06 -8.10 3.59
N ILE A 51 11.97 -7.77 2.88
CA ILE A 51 11.66 -8.36 1.55
C ILE A 51 12.81 -8.11 0.58
N GLU A 52 13.33 -6.88 0.51
CA GLU A 52 14.47 -6.52 -0.34
C GLU A 52 15.73 -7.35 0.00
N THR A 53 16.04 -7.48 1.30
CA THR A 53 17.22 -8.25 1.76
C THR A 53 17.09 -9.74 1.46
N VAL A 54 15.89 -10.31 1.65
CA VAL A 54 15.61 -11.72 1.33
C VAL A 54 15.73 -11.95 -0.17
N TYR A 55 15.14 -11.06 -1.00
CA TYR A 55 15.25 -11.14 -2.45
C TYR A 55 16.70 -11.13 -2.94
N LEU A 56 17.52 -10.18 -2.45
CA LEU A 56 18.93 -10.10 -2.82
C LEU A 56 19.72 -11.34 -2.39
N ASN A 57 19.45 -11.87 -1.19
CA ASN A 57 20.10 -13.10 -0.72
C ASN A 57 19.70 -14.33 -1.57
N LEU A 58 18.45 -14.43 -2.00
CA LEU A 58 17.98 -15.52 -2.86
C LEU A 58 18.53 -15.40 -4.29
N ALA A 59 18.60 -14.17 -4.82
CA ALA A 59 19.21 -13.89 -6.11
C ALA A 59 20.71 -14.22 -6.12
N ALA A 60 21.44 -13.86 -5.06
CA ALA A 60 22.86 -14.20 -4.90
C ALA A 60 23.12 -15.72 -4.85
N LYS A 61 22.16 -16.49 -4.33
CA LYS A 61 22.21 -17.96 -4.31
C LYS A 61 21.76 -18.61 -5.64
N GLY A 62 21.34 -17.82 -6.62
CA GLY A 62 20.91 -18.30 -7.94
C GLY A 62 19.47 -18.84 -8.01
N TYR A 63 18.66 -18.70 -6.95
CA TYR A 63 17.28 -19.19 -6.95
C TYR A 63 16.30 -18.27 -7.70
N LEU A 64 16.59 -16.97 -7.77
CA LEU A 64 15.75 -15.96 -8.41
C LEU A 64 16.54 -15.19 -9.46
N PRO A 65 15.98 -14.95 -10.66
CA PRO A 65 16.60 -14.09 -11.65
C PRO A 65 16.53 -12.63 -11.21
N ILE A 66 17.60 -11.87 -11.44
CA ILE A 66 17.62 -10.43 -11.19
C ILE A 66 16.79 -9.75 -12.28
N VAL A 67 15.60 -9.27 -11.91
CA VAL A 67 14.74 -8.52 -12.83
C VAL A 67 15.35 -7.14 -13.06
N ARG A 68 15.79 -6.89 -14.30
CA ARG A 68 16.26 -5.57 -14.73
C ARG A 68 15.10 -4.57 -14.64
N HIS A 69 15.30 -3.45 -13.95
CA HIS A 69 14.27 -2.43 -13.71
C HIS A 69 13.04 -2.90 -12.89
N GLY A 70 13.21 -3.94 -12.07
CA GLY A 70 12.11 -4.45 -11.23
C GLY A 70 11.59 -3.43 -10.21
N ASP A 71 12.45 -2.52 -9.76
CA ASP A 71 12.12 -1.37 -8.91
C ASP A 71 11.09 -0.43 -9.58
N ILE A 72 11.29 -0.13 -10.87
CA ILE A 72 10.39 0.72 -11.65
C ILE A 72 9.04 0.02 -11.88
N LEU A 73 9.04 -1.28 -12.18
CA LEU A 73 7.80 -2.06 -12.33
C LEU A 73 7.00 -2.09 -11.04
N LEU A 74 7.67 -2.30 -9.91
CA LEU A 74 7.01 -2.34 -8.62
C LEU A 74 6.47 -0.96 -8.22
N TYR A 75 7.26 0.09 -8.47
CA TYR A 75 6.82 1.46 -8.24
C TYR A 75 5.60 1.85 -9.09
N THR A 76 5.60 1.49 -10.38
CA THR A 76 4.49 1.79 -11.30
C THR A 76 3.23 1.01 -10.94
N LEU A 77 3.34 -0.29 -10.60
CA LEU A 77 2.21 -1.10 -10.17
C LEU A 77 1.62 -0.62 -8.85
N SER A 78 2.46 -0.32 -7.85
CA SER A 78 2.01 0.19 -6.56
C SER A 78 1.33 1.55 -6.68
N THR A 79 1.95 2.48 -7.42
CA THR A 79 1.36 3.81 -7.65
C THR A 79 0.07 3.71 -8.45
N GLY A 80 0.02 2.86 -9.48
CA GLY A 80 -1.18 2.59 -10.26
C GLY A 80 -2.32 2.01 -9.43
N TYR A 81 -2.03 1.04 -8.55
CA TYR A 81 -3.00 0.46 -7.64
C TYR A 81 -3.57 1.50 -6.66
N VAL A 82 -2.72 2.34 -6.08
CA VAL A 82 -3.15 3.37 -5.13
C VAL A 82 -3.99 4.46 -5.83
N LEU A 83 -3.60 4.90 -7.03
CA LEU A 83 -4.38 5.86 -7.82
C LEU A 83 -5.70 5.25 -8.30
N GLY A 84 -5.72 3.97 -8.67
CA GLY A 84 -6.93 3.23 -9.01
C GLY A 84 -7.93 3.20 -7.85
N ASN A 85 -7.45 2.87 -6.65
CA ASN A 85 -8.27 2.94 -5.43
C ASN A 85 -8.73 4.36 -5.11
N ALA A 86 -7.91 5.39 -5.37
CA ALA A 86 -8.32 6.77 -5.17
C ALA A 86 -9.48 7.20 -6.09
N ALA A 87 -9.51 6.66 -7.31
CA ALA A 87 -10.57 6.91 -8.26
C ALA A 87 -11.86 6.14 -7.91
N LEU A 88 -11.74 4.84 -7.61
CA LEU A 88 -12.87 3.94 -7.35
C LEU A 88 -13.37 4.04 -5.90
N GLU A 89 -12.54 3.75 -4.91
CA GLU A 89 -12.93 3.64 -3.51
C GLU A 89 -12.04 4.52 -2.60
N PRO A 90 -12.26 5.85 -2.61
CA PRO A 90 -11.38 6.78 -1.89
C PRO A 90 -11.38 6.54 -0.36
N GLN A 91 -12.40 5.87 0.18
CA GLN A 91 -12.51 5.50 1.59
C GLN A 91 -11.48 4.46 2.05
N ALA A 92 -10.95 3.65 1.13
CA ALA A 92 -9.90 2.69 1.43
C ALA A 92 -8.54 3.38 1.71
N ILE A 93 -8.42 4.66 1.34
CA ILE A 93 -7.19 5.44 1.49
C ILE A 93 -7.18 6.20 2.81
N ARG A 94 -6.02 6.21 3.47
CA ARG A 94 -5.79 7.03 4.67
C ARG A 94 -6.00 8.51 4.35
N LYS A 95 -6.81 9.20 5.15
CA LYS A 95 -7.20 10.63 4.96
C LYS A 95 -6.05 11.58 4.62
N GLY A 96 -4.90 11.46 5.28
CA GLY A 96 -3.74 12.32 4.99
C GLY A 96 -3.15 12.08 3.59
N TYR A 97 -3.14 10.83 3.14
CA TYR A 97 -2.67 10.49 1.80
C TYR A 97 -3.69 10.92 0.73
N TRP A 98 -4.98 10.84 1.03
CA TRP A 98 -6.04 11.39 0.18
C TRP A 98 -5.88 12.88 -0.09
N GLN A 99 -5.60 13.68 0.94
CA GLN A 99 -5.35 15.12 0.79
C GLN A 99 -4.13 15.40 -0.10
N PHE A 100 -3.06 14.63 0.07
CA PHE A 100 -1.88 14.72 -0.77
C PHE A 100 -2.19 14.41 -2.24
N LEU A 101 -2.92 13.33 -2.52
CA LEU A 101 -3.33 12.97 -3.89
C LEU A 101 -4.25 14.03 -4.53
N CYS A 102 -5.20 14.56 -3.76
CA CYS A 102 -6.06 15.65 -4.21
C CYS A 102 -5.26 16.92 -4.51
N GLY A 103 -4.22 17.22 -3.72
CA GLY A 103 -3.28 18.30 -4.01
C GLY A 103 -2.51 18.09 -5.31
N LEU A 104 -1.97 16.88 -5.52
CA LEU A 104 -1.18 16.53 -6.70
C LEU A 104 -1.98 16.58 -8.00
N THR A 105 -3.29 16.31 -7.92
CA THR A 105 -4.21 16.32 -9.06
C THR A 105 -4.96 17.64 -9.24
N GLY A 106 -4.66 18.67 -8.45
CA GLY A 106 -5.35 19.97 -8.53
C GLY A 106 -6.84 19.88 -8.21
N GLN A 107 -7.20 19.07 -7.20
CA GLN A 107 -8.58 18.84 -6.74
C GLN A 107 -9.52 18.25 -7.81
N ARG A 108 -8.96 17.53 -8.79
CA ARG A 108 -9.75 16.88 -9.86
C ARG A 108 -10.34 15.54 -9.43
N VAL A 109 -9.67 14.79 -8.57
CA VAL A 109 -10.11 13.45 -8.13
C VAL A 109 -11.50 13.48 -7.47
N PRO A 110 -11.86 14.47 -6.61
CA PRO A 110 -13.21 14.57 -6.07
C PRO A 110 -14.30 14.73 -7.13
N LEU A 111 -13.97 15.24 -8.33
CA LEU A 111 -14.95 15.58 -9.36
C LEU A 111 -15.50 14.39 -10.15
N PHE A 112 -15.00 13.18 -9.92
CA PHE A 112 -15.47 11.98 -10.61
C PHE A 112 -16.95 11.68 -10.32
N ASN A 113 -17.66 11.22 -11.35
CA ASN A 113 -19.06 10.80 -11.22
C ASN A 113 -19.14 9.41 -10.57
N ARG A 114 -19.04 9.36 -9.24
CA ARG A 114 -18.95 8.10 -8.49
C ARG A 114 -20.25 7.28 -8.48
N ARG A 115 -21.39 7.90 -8.81
CA ARG A 115 -22.69 7.20 -8.95
C ARG A 115 -22.69 6.13 -10.03
N LEU A 116 -21.81 6.27 -11.02
CA LEU A 116 -21.67 5.28 -12.09
C LEU A 116 -20.94 4.02 -11.62
N PHE A 117 -20.05 4.15 -10.63
CA PHE A 117 -19.26 3.02 -10.11
C PHE A 117 -20.06 2.13 -9.17
N ASP A 118 -21.03 2.71 -8.45
CA ASP A 118 -21.92 1.99 -7.52
C ASP A 118 -22.68 0.84 -8.20
N LYS A 119 -23.03 1.01 -9.48
CA LYS A 119 -23.70 -0.04 -10.29
C LYS A 119 -22.85 -1.29 -10.50
N PHE A 120 -21.53 -1.18 -10.39
CA PHE A 120 -20.61 -2.30 -10.49
C PHE A 120 -20.34 -2.98 -9.13
N GLY A 121 -21.01 -2.53 -8.06
CA GLY A 121 -20.86 -3.08 -6.71
C GLY A 121 -19.72 -2.47 -5.90
N PHE A 122 -19.21 -1.29 -6.29
CA PHE A 122 -18.21 -0.54 -5.53
C PHE A 122 -18.87 0.49 -4.62
N ASP A 123 -18.43 0.61 -3.37
CA ASP A 123 -19.00 1.57 -2.39
C ASP A 123 -18.46 3.00 -2.61
N SER A 124 -18.29 3.43 -3.87
CA SER A 124 -17.58 4.67 -4.23
C SER A 124 -18.23 5.94 -3.69
N GLN A 125 -19.56 5.93 -3.48
CA GLN A 125 -20.31 7.13 -3.10
C GLN A 125 -20.23 7.52 -1.63
N LYS A 126 -19.81 6.62 -0.73
CA LYS A 126 -19.89 6.82 0.73
C LYS A 126 -19.19 8.08 1.26
N MET A 127 -18.13 8.53 0.58
CA MET A 127 -17.40 9.75 0.95
C MET A 127 -17.91 11.02 0.22
N PHE A 128 -18.78 10.86 -0.79
CA PHE A 128 -19.24 11.91 -1.73
C PHE A 128 -20.72 11.75 -2.12
N GLU A 129 -21.61 11.55 -1.14
CA GLU A 129 -23.03 11.21 -1.39
C GLU A 129 -23.78 12.31 -2.18
N ASP A 130 -23.48 13.57 -1.89
CA ASP A 130 -24.18 14.74 -2.44
C ASP A 130 -23.59 15.30 -3.74
N TYR A 131 -22.43 14.79 -4.18
CA TYR A 131 -21.74 15.36 -5.34
C TYR A 131 -22.30 14.80 -6.65
N VAL A 132 -22.90 15.68 -7.47
CA VAL A 132 -23.29 15.40 -8.85
C VAL A 132 -22.58 16.37 -9.78
N PRO A 133 -21.75 15.89 -10.72
CA PRO A 133 -21.09 16.79 -11.66
C PRO A 133 -22.13 17.45 -12.57
N LYS A 134 -22.02 18.77 -12.75
CA LYS A 134 -22.81 19.51 -13.74
C LYS A 134 -22.24 19.24 -15.12
N ILE A 135 -22.94 18.41 -15.91
CA ILE A 135 -22.50 18.05 -17.26
C ILE A 135 -23.34 18.80 -18.28
N ASN A 136 -22.71 19.30 -19.35
CA ASN A 136 -23.41 19.99 -20.42
C ASN A 136 -24.12 18.97 -21.33
N PRO A 137 -25.46 19.01 -21.46
CA PRO A 137 -26.22 18.03 -22.23
C PRO A 137 -25.83 17.99 -23.71
N LYS A 138 -25.23 19.06 -24.25
CA LYS A 138 -24.76 19.14 -25.63
C LYS A 138 -23.65 18.13 -25.97
N TYR A 139 -22.85 17.74 -24.97
CA TYR A 139 -21.68 16.88 -25.15
C TYR A 139 -21.81 15.54 -24.42
N THR A 140 -22.98 15.22 -23.88
CA THR A 140 -23.23 13.95 -23.18
C THR A 140 -24.06 13.01 -24.01
N THR A 141 -23.53 11.82 -24.26
CA THR A 141 -24.35 10.66 -24.65
C THR A 141 -25.00 10.07 -23.40
N ILE A 142 -26.27 9.68 -23.50
CA ILE A 142 -26.96 8.96 -22.40
C ILE A 142 -26.22 7.64 -22.19
N ASN A 143 -25.64 7.44 -21.01
CA ASN A 143 -24.98 6.18 -20.68
C ASN A 143 -26.03 5.07 -20.60
N PRO A 144 -25.93 3.98 -21.40
CA PRO A 144 -26.85 2.85 -21.31
C PRO A 144 -26.90 2.20 -19.93
N ALA A 145 -25.78 2.23 -19.21
CA ALA A 145 -25.73 1.76 -17.84
C ALA A 145 -26.63 2.55 -16.88
N LEU A 146 -27.13 3.75 -17.25
CA LEU A 146 -28.02 4.54 -16.38
C LEU A 146 -29.43 3.94 -16.29
N TYR A 147 -29.94 3.33 -17.36
CA TYR A 147 -31.31 2.82 -17.48
C TYR A 147 -31.39 1.29 -17.65
N LEU A 148 -30.27 0.60 -17.89
CA LEU A 148 -30.25 -0.86 -17.89
C LEU A 148 -30.35 -1.39 -16.44
N PRO A 149 -31.24 -2.36 -16.17
CA PRO A 149 -31.29 -3.02 -14.88
C PRO A 149 -29.99 -3.79 -14.62
N THR A 150 -29.49 -3.72 -13.38
CA THR A 150 -28.20 -4.27 -12.93
C THR A 150 -28.01 -5.77 -13.24
N ARG A 151 -29.10 -6.49 -13.52
CA ARG A 151 -29.11 -7.91 -13.90
C ARG A 151 -28.54 -8.20 -15.29
N LEU A 152 -28.47 -7.21 -16.18
CA LEU A 152 -27.97 -7.36 -17.57
C LEU A 152 -26.48 -7.00 -17.74
N LEU A 153 -25.81 -6.54 -16.67
CA LEU A 153 -24.41 -6.10 -16.68
C LEU A 153 -23.46 -7.14 -16.03
N LYS A 154 -23.97 -8.32 -15.69
CA LYS A 154 -23.24 -9.42 -15.06
C LYS A 154 -23.14 -10.58 -16.03
#